data_AF-M4MFH9-F1
#
_entry.id   AF-M4MFH9-F1
#
_cell.length_a   1.000
_cell.length_b   1.000
_cell.length_c   1.000
_cell.angle_alpha   90.00
_cell.angle_beta   90.00
_cell.angle_gamma   90.00
#
_symmetry.space_group_name_H-M   'P 1'
#
loop_
_entity.id
_entity.type
_entity.pdbx_description
1 polymer ?
#
loop_
_entity_poly.entity_id
_entity_poly.type
_entity_poly.pdbx_seq_one_letter_code
_entity_poly.pdbx_strand_id
1 'polypeptide(L)'
;FLGTILLADGSISASRTLHTNLLSNILRVPMVFFDTTPSGRVVNRFAKDIFTVDEMIPMSFRSWILCLLGVLGTLFVICLATPIFTAVVVPMAVVYYFVQRFYVATSRQLRRLDSVSRSPI
;
A
#
# COMPACT_ATOMS: atom_id res chain seq x y z
N PHE A 1 -3.29 -21.07 -0.60
CA PHE A 1 -3.54 -21.32 -2.03
C PHE A 1 -4.76 -20.53 -2.53
N LEU A 2 -5.96 -20.71 -1.98
CA LEU A 2 -7.13 -19.91 -2.37
C LEU A 2 -6.96 -18.40 -2.15
N GLY A 3 -6.51 -17.98 -0.96
CA GLY A 3 -6.29 -16.55 -0.68
C GLY A 3 -5.21 -15.89 -1.55
N THR A 4 -4.27 -16.68 -2.08
CA THR A 4 -3.21 -16.16 -2.96
C THR A 4 -3.72 -15.99 -4.39
N ILE A 5 -4.61 -16.88 -4.83
CA ILE A 5 -5.28 -16.80 -6.13
C ILE A 5 -6.26 -15.61 -6.15
N LEU A 6 -7.08 -15.45 -5.10
CA LEU A 6 -8.01 -14.31 -4.99
C LEU A 6 -7.28 -12.96 -4.98
N LEU A 7 -6.14 -12.88 -4.29
CA LEU A 7 -5.31 -11.69 -4.29
C LEU A 7 -4.71 -11.42 -5.68
N ALA A 8 -4.25 -12.45 -6.38
CA ALA A 8 -3.72 -12.32 -7.73
C ALA A 8 -4.80 -11.85 -8.72
N ASP A 9 -5.97 -12.46 -8.72
CA ASP A 9 -7.10 -12.08 -9.60
C ASP A 9 -7.59 -10.65 -9.31
N GLY A 10 -7.66 -10.26 -8.04
CA GLY A 10 -8.00 -8.90 -7.64
C GLY A 10 -6.97 -7.87 -8.14
N SER A 11 -5.69 -8.22 -8.06
CA SER A 11 -4.58 -7.37 -8.51
C SER A 11 -4.60 -7.19 -10.03
N ILE A 12 -4.81 -8.28 -10.78
CA ILE A 12 -4.93 -8.25 -12.24
C ILE A 12 -6.16 -7.46 -12.69
N SER A 13 -7.29 -7.63 -12.00
CA SER A 13 -8.52 -6.87 -12.30
C SER A 13 -8.36 -5.36 -12.03
N ALA A 14 -7.67 -5.01 -10.93
CA ALA A 14 -7.34 -3.63 -10.59
C ALA A 14 -6.39 -3.01 -11.62
N SER A 15 -5.33 -3.73 -12.00
CA SER A 15 -4.38 -3.34 -13.06
C SER A 15 -5.11 -3.01 -14.36
N ARG A 16 -5.96 -3.93 -14.82
CA ARG A 16 -6.69 -3.80 -16.08
C ARG A 16 -7.60 -2.58 -16.08
N THR A 17 -8.29 -2.33 -14.96
CA THR A 17 -9.19 -1.18 -14.80
C THR A 17 -8.42 0.15 -14.76
N LEU A 18 -7.27 0.19 -14.08
CA LEU A 18 -6.43 1.38 -14.03
C LEU A 18 -5.82 1.69 -15.39
N HIS A 19 -5.32 0.67 -16.10
CA HIS A 19 -4.75 0.81 -17.44
C HIS A 19 -5.78 1.35 -18.44
N THR A 20 -6.99 0.79 -18.48
CA THR A 20 -8.04 1.24 -19.41
C THR A 20 -8.48 2.67 -19.11
N ASN A 21 -8.66 3.03 -17.84
CA ASN A 21 -9.04 4.38 -17.43
C ASN A 21 -7.95 5.41 -17.80
N LEU A 22 -6.68 5.13 -17.49
CA LEU A 22 -5.56 6.01 -17.83
C LEU A 22 -5.41 6.20 -19.34
N LEU A 23 -5.50 5.12 -20.11
CA LEU A 23 -5.44 5.18 -21.58
C LEU A 23 -6.58 6.04 -22.14
N SER A 24 -7.81 5.82 -21.66
CA SER A 24 -8.97 6.60 -22.10
C SER A 24 -8.85 8.09 -21.78
N ASN A 25 -8.25 8.43 -20.65
CA ASN A 25 -8.03 9.82 -20.24
C ASN A 25 -6.92 10.48 -21.07
N ILE A 26 -5.81 9.78 -21.32
CA ILE A 26 -4.72 10.29 -22.15
C ILE A 26 -5.19 10.58 -23.59
N LEU A 27 -6.04 9.73 -24.16
CA LEU A 27 -6.58 9.94 -25.50
C LEU A 27 -7.56 11.12 -25.61
N ARG A 28 -8.12 11.59 -24.49
CA ARG A 28 -9.05 12.73 -24.43
C ARG A 28 -8.39 14.06 -24.07
N VAL A 29 -7.09 14.04 -23.81
CA VAL A 29 -6.34 15.22 -23.40
C VAL A 29 -6.00 16.11 -24.61
N PRO A 30 -6.09 17.44 -24.50
CA PRO A 30 -5.79 18.36 -25.60
C PRO A 30 -4.31 18.29 -26.03
N MET A 31 -4.03 18.52 -27.32
CA MET A 31 -2.66 18.46 -27.88
C MET A 31 -1.64 19.34 -27.14
N VAL A 32 -2.07 20.48 -26.59
CA VAL A 32 -1.23 21.41 -25.80
C VAL A 32 -0.52 20.70 -24.63
N PHE A 33 -1.10 19.64 -24.08
CA PHE A 33 -0.45 18.84 -23.04
C PHE A 33 0.74 18.03 -23.57
N PHE A 34 0.62 17.48 -24.78
CA PHE A 34 1.70 16.73 -25.42
C PHE A 34 2.83 17.62 -25.94
N ASP A 35 2.54 18.89 -26.21
CA ASP A 35 3.55 19.89 -26.57
C ASP A 35 4.38 20.35 -25.35
N THR A 36 3.76 20.40 -24.17
CA THR A 36 4.41 20.84 -22.92
C THR A 36 5.06 19.71 -22.14
N THR A 37 4.59 18.47 -22.29
CA THR A 37 5.18 17.29 -21.65
C THR A 37 5.68 16.28 -22.69
N PRO A 38 6.99 15.94 -22.69
CA PRO A 38 7.50 14.98 -23.66
C PRO A 38 6.82 13.62 -23.45
N SER A 39 6.38 13.00 -24.54
CA SER A 39 5.68 11.71 -24.53
C SER A 39 6.40 10.63 -23.72
N GLY A 40 7.74 10.60 -23.76
CA GLY A 40 8.56 9.69 -22.95
C GLY A 40 8.39 9.85 -21.43
N ARG A 41 8.11 11.07 -20.93
CA ARG A 41 7.85 11.31 -19.49
C ARG A 41 6.48 10.76 -19.08
N VAL A 42 5.48 10.88 -19.96
CA VAL A 42 4.14 10.32 -19.75
C VAL A 42 4.21 8.80 -19.70
N VAL A 43 4.91 8.18 -20.65
CA VAL A 43 5.11 6.72 -20.69
C VAL A 43 5.89 6.22 -19.47
N ASN A 44 6.96 6.90 -19.07
CA ASN A 44 7.75 6.50 -17.90
C ASN A 44 6.93 6.58 -16.60
N ARG A 45 6.06 7.59 -16.46
CA ARG A 45 5.14 7.69 -15.32
C ARG A 45 4.09 6.59 -15.34
N PHE A 46 3.49 6.35 -16.50
CA PHE A 46 2.48 5.29 -16.68
C PHE A 46 3.04 3.90 -16.34
N ALA A 47 4.22 3.58 -16.87
CA ALA A 47 4.90 2.31 -16.59
C ALA A 47 5.22 2.13 -15.10
N LYS A 48 5.70 3.21 -14.44
CA LYS A 48 6.00 3.18 -13.00
C LYS A 48 4.75 3.04 -12.13
N ASP A 49 3.68 3.74 -12.47
CA ASP A 49 2.42 3.70 -11.73
C ASP A 49 1.75 2.32 -11.86
N ILE A 50 1.74 1.74 -13.07
CA ILE A 50 1.26 0.37 -13.30
C ILE A 50 2.10 -0.65 -12.54
N PHE A 51 3.43 -0.59 -12.65
CA PHE A 51 4.31 -1.52 -11.93
C PHE A 51 4.08 -1.46 -10.41
N THR A 52 3.84 -0.27 -9.87
CA THR A 52 3.56 -0.09 -8.44
C THR A 52 2.23 -0.76 -8.04
N VAL A 53 1.20 -0.62 -8.88
CA VAL A 53 -0.12 -1.20 -8.64
C VAL A 53 -0.12 -2.71 -8.79
N ASP A 54 0.65 -3.24 -9.74
CA ASP A 54 0.60 -4.65 -10.11
C ASP A 54 1.49 -5.52 -9.23
N GLU A 55 2.63 -5.00 -8.79
CA GLU A 55 3.62 -5.78 -8.02
C GLU A 55 3.74 -5.30 -6.57
N MET A 56 3.97 -3.99 -6.36
CA MET A 56 4.25 -3.47 -5.02
C MET A 56 3.04 -3.51 -4.09
N ILE A 57 1.86 -3.10 -4.56
CA ILE A 57 0.65 -3.08 -3.73
C ILE A 57 0.25 -4.51 -3.30
N PRO A 58 0.16 -5.51 -4.21
CA PRO A 58 -0.25 -6.86 -3.83
C PRO A 58 0.77 -7.53 -2.91
N MET A 59 2.07 -7.34 -3.16
CA MET A 59 3.13 -7.86 -2.29
C MET A 59 3.07 -7.27 -0.88
N SER A 60 2.86 -5.94 -0.77
CA SER A 60 2.73 -5.26 0.52
C SER A 60 1.46 -5.70 1.25
N PHE A 61 0.34 -5.81 0.53
CA PHE A 61 -0.95 -6.22 1.08
C PHE A 61 -0.94 -7.66 1.57
N ARG A 62 -0.33 -8.58 0.80
CA ARG A 62 -0.12 -9.97 1.21
C ARG A 62 0.70 -10.05 2.49
N SER A 63 1.82 -9.34 2.56
CA SER A 63 2.69 -9.31 3.75
C SER A 63 1.93 -8.75 4.97
N TRP A 64 1.13 -7.70 4.77
CA TRP A 64 0.32 -7.10 5.82
C TRP A 64 -0.75 -8.06 6.34
N ILE A 65 -1.48 -8.75 5.45
CA ILE A 65 -2.48 -9.77 5.83
C ILE A 65 -1.83 -10.92 6.60
N LEU A 66 -0.70 -11.46 6.13
CA LEU A 66 -0.01 -12.57 6.79
C LEU A 66 0.44 -12.18 8.19
N CYS A 67 1.02 -10.99 8.34
CA CYS A 67 1.43 -10.47 9.64
C CYS A 67 0.22 -10.26 10.57
N LEU A 68 -0.85 -9.62 10.07
CA LEU A 68 -2.06 -9.35 10.85
C LEU A 68 -2.72 -10.64 11.31
N LEU A 69 -2.93 -11.62 10.42
CA LEU A 69 -3.49 -12.92 10.77
C LEU A 69 -2.59 -13.70 11.73
N GLY A 70 -1.26 -13.62 11.55
CA GLY A 70 -0.29 -14.22 12.46
C GLY A 70 -0.41 -13.65 13.88
N VAL A 71 -0.43 -12.32 14.02
CA VAL A 71 -0.58 -11.64 15.30
C VAL A 71 -1.94 -11.93 15.95
N LEU A 72 -3.03 -11.90 15.18
CA LEU A 72 -4.36 -12.25 15.70
C LEU A 72 -4.42 -13.72 16.13
N GLY A 73 -3.83 -14.63 15.36
CA GLY A 73 -3.79 -16.05 15.68
C GLY A 73 -3.00 -16.34 16.97
N THR A 74 -1.84 -15.72 17.13
CA THR A 74 -1.04 -15.89 18.37
C THR A 74 -1.75 -15.29 19.56
N LEU A 75 -2.33 -14.08 19.45
CA LEU A 75 -3.12 -13.48 20.51
C LEU A 75 -4.33 -14.33 20.89
N PHE A 76 -5.04 -14.90 19.91
CA PHE A 76 -6.18 -15.77 20.13
C PHE A 76 -5.80 -17.01 20.93
N VAL A 77 -4.71 -17.70 20.56
CA VAL A 77 -4.21 -18.87 21.28
C VAL A 77 -3.82 -18.53 22.71
N ILE A 78 -3.13 -17.40 22.93
CA ILE A 78 -2.73 -16.95 24.28
C ILE A 78 -3.94 -16.63 25.15
N CYS A 79 -4.97 -15.99 24.58
CA CYS A 79 -6.19 -15.66 25.32
C CYS A 79 -6.97 -16.91 25.74
N LEU A 80 -7.00 -17.95 24.89
CA LEU A 80 -7.60 -19.23 25.24
C LEU A 80 -6.80 -19.98 26.32
N ALA A 81 -5.47 -19.97 26.23
CA ALA A 81 -4.61 -20.64 27.20
C ALA A 81 -4.62 -19.95 28.57
N THR A 82 -4.67 -18.61 28.59
CA THR A 82 -4.60 -17.80 29.82
C THR A 82 -5.53 -16.58 29.72
N PRO A 83 -6.81 -16.71 30.12
CA PRO A 83 -7.80 -15.63 29.96
C PRO A 83 -7.49 -14.39 30.82
N ILE A 84 -6.75 -14.55 31.92
CA ILE A 84 -6.31 -13.44 32.77
C ILE A 84 -5.34 -12.51 32.01
N PHE A 85 -4.56 -13.03 31.07
CA PHE A 85 -3.60 -12.24 30.28
C PHE A 85 -4.31 -11.23 29.37
N THR A 86 -5.56 -11.50 28.97
CA THR A 86 -6.37 -10.59 28.15
C THR A 86 -6.56 -9.22 28.82
N ALA A 87 -6.65 -9.16 30.16
CA ALA A 87 -6.77 -7.90 30.89
C ALA A 87 -5.54 -6.99 30.71
N VAL A 88 -4.35 -7.55 30.47
CA VAL A 88 -3.10 -6.81 30.21
C VAL A 88 -2.96 -6.43 28.73
N VAL A 89 -3.49 -7.26 27.82
CA VAL A 89 -3.47 -7.00 26.37
C VAL A 89 -4.29 -5.75 26.02
N VAL A 90 -5.43 -5.51 26.69
CA VAL A 90 -6.28 -4.34 26.44
C VAL A 90 -5.54 -3.00 26.62
N PRO A 91 -4.95 -2.68 27.79
CA PRO A 91 -4.20 -1.44 27.95
C PRO A 91 -2.97 -1.37 27.05
N MET A 92 -2.28 -2.50 26.80
CA MET A 92 -1.16 -2.56 25.85
C MET A 92 -1.61 -2.17 24.43
N ALA A 93 -2.76 -2.68 23.97
CA ALA A 93 -3.32 -2.36 22.66
C ALA A 93 -3.69 -0.88 22.53
N VAL A 94 -4.22 -0.27 23.58
CA VAL A 94 -4.51 1.18 23.63
C VAL A 94 -3.23 1.99 23.46
N VAL A 95 -2.17 1.67 24.23
CA VAL A 95 -0.86 2.33 24.09
C VAL A 95 -0.30 2.14 22.68
N TYR A 96 -0.37 0.91 22.15
CA TYR A 96 0.11 0.60 20.81
C TYR A 96 -0.63 1.41 19.75
N TYR A 97 -1.95 1.59 19.88
CA TYR A 97 -2.73 2.42 18.97
C TYR A 97 -2.29 3.89 18.97
N PHE A 98 -2.04 4.47 20.15
CA PHE A 98 -1.51 5.82 20.25
C PHE A 98 -0.13 5.94 19.60
N VAL A 99 0.80 5.04 19.95
CA VAL A 99 2.15 5.02 19.38
C VAL A 99 2.10 4.84 17.87
N GLN A 100 1.28 3.93 17.36
CA GLN A 100 1.10 3.69 15.93
C GLN A 100 0.60 4.95 15.22
N ARG A 101 -0.36 5.67 15.79
CA ARG A 101 -0.88 6.92 15.21
C ARG A 101 0.21 7.98 15.08
N PHE A 102 1.02 8.17 16.12
CA PHE A 102 2.15 9.10 16.08
C PHE A 102 3.23 8.64 15.09
N TYR A 103 3.62 7.37 15.15
CA TYR A 103 4.63 6.79 14.28
C TYR A 103 4.28 6.92 12.79
N VAL A 104 3.02 6.63 12.41
CA VAL A 104 2.58 6.74 11.01
C VAL A 104 2.62 8.19 10.53
N ALA A 105 2.22 9.15 11.37
CA ALA A 105 2.29 10.56 11.03
C ALA A 105 3.75 11.01 10.80
N THR A 106 4.64 10.70 11.74
CA THR A 106 6.07 11.04 11.67
C THR A 106 6.78 10.33 10.52
N SER A 107 6.52 9.04 10.31
CA SER A 107 7.09 8.25 9.22
C SER A 107 6.72 8.81 7.84
N ARG A 108 5.45 9.23 7.66
CA ARG A 108 5.04 9.90 6.41
C ARG A 108 5.77 11.22 6.20
N GLN A 109 5.98 12.01 7.25
CA GLN A 109 6.72 13.27 7.15
C GLN A 109 8.19 13.04 6.81
N LEU A 110 8.84 12.07 7.45
CA LEU A 110 10.21 11.65 7.16
C LEU A 110 10.36 11.16 5.72
N ARG A 111 9.47 10.29 5.24
CA ARG A 111 9.47 9.84 3.83
C ARG A 111 9.33 10.99 2.84
N ARG A 112 8.56 12.03 3.18
CA ARG A 112 8.45 13.24 2.33
C ARG A 112 9.77 14.02 2.33
N LEU A 113 10.38 14.22 3.49
CA LEU A 113 11.69 14.89 3.61
C LEU A 113 12.78 14.14 2.84
N ASP A 114 12.86 12.82 2.98
CA ASP A 114 13.80 11.98 2.22
C ASP A 114 13.58 12.08 0.70
N SER A 115 12.33 12.24 0.25
CA SER A 115 12.05 12.42 -1.18
C SER A 115 12.51 13.79 -1.70
N VAL A 116 12.49 14.82 -0.85
CA VAL A 116 12.92 16.19 -1.18
C VAL A 116 14.43 16.36 -1.05
N SER A 117 15.09 15.68 -0.13
CA SER A 117 16.56 15.69 0.00
C SER A 117 17.26 14.90 -1.10
N ARG A 118 16.57 13.93 -1.72
CA ARG A 118 17.08 13.11 -2.84
C ARG A 118 16.81 13.71 -4.23
N SER A 119 16.07 14.81 -4.35
CA SER A 119 15.99 15.51 -5.64
C SER A 119 17.29 16.28 -5.87
N PRO A 120 18.04 16.02 -6.95
CA PRO A 120 19.24 16.78 -7.24
C PRO A 120 18.84 18.23 -7.49
N ILE A 121 19.51 19.14 -6.79
CA ILE A 121 19.63 20.54 -7.22
C ILE A 121 20.38 20.60 -8.56
#